data_AF-A0A351FXM8-F1
#
_entry.id   AF-A0A351FXM8-F1
#
_cell.length_a   1.000
_cell.length_b   1.000
_cell.length_c   1.000
_cell.angle_alpha   90.00
_cell.angle_beta   90.00
_cell.angle_gamma   90.00
#
_symmetry.space_group_name_H-M   'P 1'
#
loop_
_entity.id
_entity.type
_entity.pdbx_description
1 polymer ?
#
loop_
_entity_poly.entity_id
_entity_poly.type
_entity_poly.pdbx_seq_one_letter_code
_entity_poly.pdbx_strand_id
1 'polypeptide(L)'
;RLDDRDQRTTIEASVVEQGRGRDFFGFNRAKHAVLEAAIFATRVDFLPEREIRAEWERLQIIVDKTAGDQERRAFEFLTQFIEDALAAPPESQT
;
A
#
# COMPACT_ATOMS: atom_id res chain seq x y z
N ARG A 1 20.13 17.08 -7.15
CA ARG A 1 20.65 17.73 -5.90
C ARG A 1 20.03 17.01 -4.70
N LEU A 2 20.82 16.67 -3.68
CA LEU A 2 20.35 16.10 -2.41
C LEU A 2 20.40 17.20 -1.33
N ASP A 3 19.29 17.41 -0.62
CA ASP A 3 19.21 18.32 0.53
C ASP A 3 18.74 17.53 1.76
N ASP A 4 19.68 17.24 2.67
CA ASP A 4 19.55 16.32 3.82
C ASP A 4 19.73 17.02 5.18
N ARG A 5 19.64 18.36 5.20
CA ARG A 5 19.83 19.17 6.42
C ARG A 5 18.73 18.98 7.46
N ASP A 6 17.52 18.64 7.01
CA ASP A 6 16.37 18.33 7.86
C ASP A 6 16.09 16.82 7.87
N GLN A 7 15.39 16.34 8.90
CA GLN A 7 14.94 14.93 9.00
C GLN A 7 14.12 14.49 7.77
N ARG A 8 13.43 15.43 7.12
CA ARG A 8 12.75 15.22 5.83
C ARG A 8 13.66 15.66 4.68
N THR A 9 14.25 14.68 4.02
CA THR A 9 15.13 14.90 2.86
C THR A 9 14.35 15.22 1.58
N THR A 10 14.87 16.16 0.78
CA THR A 10 14.38 16.41 -0.59
C THR A 10 15.46 16.02 -1.61
N ILE A 11 15.07 15.28 -2.65
CA ILE A 11 15.98 14.80 -3.69
C ILE A 11 15.48 15.27 -5.06
N GLU A 12 16.27 16.12 -5.73
CA GLU A 12 16.04 16.50 -7.12
C GLU A 12 16.74 15.50 -8.05
N ALA A 13 15.95 14.83 -8.89
CA ALA A 13 16.41 13.88 -9.89
C ALA A 13 16.10 14.36 -11.32
N SER A 14 16.99 14.06 -12.26
CA SER A 14 16.78 14.30 -13.70
C SER A 14 16.69 12.97 -14.44
N VAL A 15 15.81 12.88 -15.43
CA VAL A 15 15.72 11.68 -16.29
C VAL A 15 16.91 11.64 -17.24
N VAL A 16 17.72 10.58 -17.15
CA VAL A 16 18.89 10.39 -18.02
C VAL A 16 18.62 9.45 -19.19
N GLU A 17 17.62 8.57 -19.07
CA GLU A 17 17.19 7.63 -20.10
C GLU A 17 15.71 7.28 -19.92
N GLN A 18 15.01 6.95 -21.01
CA GLN A 18 13.64 6.45 -21.01
C GLN A 18 13.52 5.26 -21.96
N GLY A 19 12.75 4.25 -21.56
CA GLY A 19 12.48 3.07 -22.37
C GLY A 19 11.05 2.59 -22.19
N ARG A 20 10.56 1.82 -23.17
CA ARG A 20 9.25 1.16 -23.11
C ARG A 20 9.46 -0.34 -23.02
N GLY A 21 8.94 -0.95 -21.96
CA GLY A 21 8.90 -2.39 -21.78
C GLY A 21 7.57 -2.97 -22.28
N ARG A 22 6.86 -3.66 -21.38
CA ARG A 22 5.51 -4.15 -21.65
C ARG A 22 4.51 -2.99 -21.68
N ASP A 23 3.44 -3.19 -22.45
CA ASP A 23 2.34 -2.24 -22.45
C ASP A 23 1.64 -2.20 -21.09
N PHE A 24 1.11 -1.03 -20.78
CA PHE A 24 0.28 -0.86 -19.59
C PHE A 24 -1.00 -1.68 -19.76
N PHE A 25 -1.29 -2.51 -18.76
CA PHE A 25 -2.50 -3.34 -18.73
C PHE A 25 -3.79 -2.54 -18.94
N GLY A 26 -3.81 -1.27 -18.53
CA GLY A 26 -5.00 -0.44 -18.45
C GLY A 26 -5.46 -0.27 -17.01
N PHE A 27 -6.56 0.47 -16.82
CA PHE A 27 -7.13 0.68 -15.50
C PHE A 27 -7.77 -0.62 -14.98
N ASN A 28 -7.34 -1.03 -13.79
CA ASN A 28 -7.93 -2.16 -13.07
C ASN A 28 -8.21 -1.74 -11.64
N ARG A 29 -9.46 -1.90 -11.21
CA ARG A 29 -9.88 -1.42 -9.89
C ARG A 29 -9.25 -2.23 -8.75
N ALA A 30 -8.98 -3.52 -8.94
CA ALA A 30 -8.27 -4.33 -7.94
C ALA A 30 -6.79 -3.93 -7.82
N LYS A 31 -6.12 -3.57 -8.92
CA LYS A 31 -4.75 -3.01 -8.85
C LYS A 31 -4.72 -1.70 -8.05
N HIS A 32 -5.72 -0.84 -8.23
CA HIS A 32 -5.87 0.36 -7.40
C HIS A 32 -6.19 0.00 -5.95
N ALA A 33 -7.07 -0.98 -5.70
CA ALA A 33 -7.43 -1.39 -4.35
C ALA A 33 -6.23 -1.98 -3.58
N VAL A 34 -5.37 -2.74 -4.25
CA VAL A 34 -4.11 -3.25 -3.68
C VAL A 34 -3.14 -2.10 -3.35
N LEU A 35 -3.07 -1.07 -4.19
CA LEU A 35 -2.26 0.12 -3.91
C LEU A 35 -2.76 0.86 -2.66
N GLU A 36 -4.07 1.11 -2.56
CA GLU A 36 -4.67 1.75 -1.38
C GLU A 36 -4.48 0.89 -0.12
N ALA A 37 -4.66 -0.43 -0.21
CA ALA A 37 -4.41 -1.35 0.90
C ALA A 37 -2.96 -1.28 1.39
N ALA A 38 -1.98 -1.16 0.50
CA ALA A 38 -0.58 -0.99 0.88
C ALA A 38 -0.31 0.35 1.59
N ILE A 39 -1.02 1.42 1.22
CA ILE A 39 -0.95 2.72 1.91
C ILE A 39 -1.49 2.60 3.33
N PHE A 40 -2.63 1.93 3.53
CA PHE A 40 -3.18 1.65 4.86
C PHE A 40 -2.23 0.77 5.68
N ALA A 41 -1.72 -0.31 5.08
CA ALA A 41 -0.82 -1.26 5.74
C ALA A 41 0.43 -0.57 6.30
N THR A 42 1.06 0.30 5.51
CA THR A 42 2.28 1.02 5.93
C THR A 42 2.02 2.16 6.93
N ARG A 43 0.75 2.39 7.30
CA ARG A 43 0.34 3.42 8.27
C ARG A 43 -0.45 2.83 9.45
N VAL A 44 -0.41 1.51 9.63
CA VAL A 44 -1.15 0.81 10.68
C VAL A 44 -0.93 1.41 12.07
N ASP A 45 0.30 1.85 12.38
CA ASP A 45 0.64 2.46 13.68
C ASP A 45 0.07 3.87 13.90
N PHE A 46 -0.38 4.54 12.84
CA PHE A 46 -0.86 5.92 12.88
C PHE A 46 -2.37 6.05 12.71
N LEU A 47 -3.04 4.98 12.27
CA LEU A 47 -4.46 5.00 11.92
C LEU A 47 -5.28 4.17 12.91
N PRO A 48 -6.51 4.60 13.26
CA PRO A 48 -7.39 3.80 14.10
C PRO A 48 -7.74 2.46 13.44
N GLU A 49 -7.66 1.36 14.19
CA GLU A 49 -8.01 0.01 13.71
C GLU A 49 -9.38 -0.03 13.03
N ARG A 50 -10.38 0.63 13.61
CA ARG A 50 -11.74 0.69 13.05
C ARG A 50 -11.76 1.28 11.63
N GLU A 51 -10.94 2.28 11.37
CA GLU A 51 -10.83 2.91 10.05
C GLU A 51 -10.17 1.95 9.06
N ILE A 52 -9.08 1.30 9.46
CA ILE A 52 -8.38 0.30 8.65
C ILE A 52 -9.33 -0.84 8.25
N ARG A 53 -10.06 -1.41 9.22
CA ARG A 53 -11.00 -2.51 8.96
C ARG A 53 -12.13 -2.10 8.01
N ALA A 54 -12.72 -0.91 8.21
CA ALA A 54 -13.76 -0.40 7.34
C ALA A 54 -13.28 -0.22 5.89
N GLU A 55 -12.06 0.29 5.71
CA GLU A 55 -11.48 0.43 4.38
C GLU A 55 -11.11 -0.94 3.77
N TRP A 56 -10.66 -1.91 4.57
CA TRP A 56 -10.42 -3.27 4.10
C TRP A 56 -11.68 -3.94 3.54
N GLU A 57 -12.82 -3.79 4.21
CA GLU A 57 -14.11 -4.27 3.72
C GLU A 57 -14.48 -3.66 2.37
N ARG A 58 -14.27 -2.35 2.20
CA ARG A 58 -14.56 -1.65 0.94
C ARG A 58 -13.65 -2.09 -0.19
N LEU A 59 -12.36 -2.28 0.11
CA LEU A 59 -11.36 -2.72 -0.85
C LEU A 59 -11.58 -4.18 -1.26
N GLN A 60 -11.96 -5.06 -0.33
CA GLN A 60 -12.29 -6.47 -0.61
C GLN A 60 -13.36 -6.59 -1.69
N ILE A 61 -14.45 -5.81 -1.61
CA ILE A 61 -15.52 -5.80 -2.63
C ILE A 61 -14.97 -5.46 -4.02
N ILE A 62 -13.98 -4.57 -4.10
CA ILE A 62 -13.35 -4.16 -5.36
C ILE A 62 -12.47 -5.28 -5.91
N VAL A 63 -11.67 -5.89 -5.04
CA VAL A 63 -10.80 -7.02 -5.35
C VAL A 63 -11.62 -8.20 -5.85
N ASP A 64 -12.67 -8.60 -5.14
CA ASP A 64 -13.55 -9.71 -5.52
C ASP A 64 -14.12 -9.53 -6.93
N LYS A 65 -14.48 -8.30 -7.29
CA LYS A 65 -15.10 -7.98 -8.58
C LYS A 65 -14.12 -7.91 -9.76
N THR A 66 -12.85 -7.58 -9.53
CA THR A 66 -11.95 -7.15 -10.62
C THR A 66 -10.52 -7.70 -10.56
N ALA A 67 -10.20 -8.47 -9.53
CA ALA A 67 -8.88 -9.06 -9.36
C ALA A 67 -8.66 -10.26 -10.31
N GLY A 68 -7.44 -10.37 -10.83
CA GLY A 68 -6.86 -11.64 -11.23
C GLY A 68 -6.08 -12.27 -10.07
N ASP A 69 -5.36 -13.36 -10.35
CA ASP A 69 -4.62 -14.11 -9.33
C ASP A 69 -3.50 -13.29 -8.68
N GLN A 70 -2.90 -12.36 -9.44
CA GLN A 70 -1.88 -11.47 -8.90
C GLN A 70 -2.45 -10.54 -7.84
N GLU A 71 -3.58 -9.87 -8.11
CA GLU A 71 -4.20 -8.94 -7.15
C GLU A 71 -4.74 -9.68 -5.93
N ARG A 72 -5.32 -10.87 -6.09
CA ARG A 72 -5.78 -11.70 -4.95
C ARG A 72 -4.64 -12.03 -4.00
N ARG A 73 -3.52 -12.55 -4.53
CA ARG A 73 -2.35 -12.87 -3.70
C ARG A 73 -1.75 -11.65 -3.02
N ALA A 74 -1.70 -10.51 -3.72
CA ALA A 74 -1.19 -9.28 -3.14
C ALA A 74 -2.09 -8.77 -2.02
N PHE A 75 -3.42 -8.81 -2.22
CA PHE A 75 -4.38 -8.38 -1.20
C PHE A 75 -4.35 -9.33 0.01
N GLU A 76 -4.31 -10.64 -0.20
CA GLU A 76 -4.17 -11.64 0.87
C GLU A 76 -2.89 -11.44 1.70
N PHE A 77 -1.76 -11.17 1.04
CA PHE A 77 -0.50 -10.83 1.71
C PHE A 77 -0.65 -9.59 2.62
N LEU A 78 -1.30 -8.53 2.11
CA LEU A 78 -1.54 -7.31 2.89
C LEU A 78 -2.52 -7.54 4.05
N THR A 79 -3.55 -8.37 3.84
CA THR A 79 -4.50 -8.75 4.90
C THR A 79 -3.76 -9.44 6.04
N GLN A 80 -2.91 -10.42 5.72
CA GLN A 80 -2.14 -11.12 6.74
C GLN A 80 -1.23 -10.16 7.51
N PHE A 81 -0.53 -9.27 6.80
CA PHE A 81 0.32 -8.25 7.43
C PHE A 81 -0.46 -7.37 8.42
N ILE A 82 -1.65 -6.91 8.04
CA ILE A 82 -2.48 -6.07 8.91
C ILE A 82 -2.98 -6.84 10.14
N GLU A 83 -3.45 -8.07 9.96
CA GLU A 83 -3.91 -8.86 11.11
C GLU A 83 -2.77 -9.15 12.09
N ASP A 84 -1.57 -9.44 11.58
CA ASP A 84 -0.37 -9.62 12.42
C ASP A 84 0.00 -8.32 13.16
N ALA A 85 -0.04 -7.18 12.47
CA ALA A 85 0.28 -5.87 13.05
C ALA A 85 -0.74 -5.42 14.12
N LEU A 86 -2.04 -5.67 13.89
CA LEU A 86 -3.10 -5.32 14.84
C LEU A 86 -3.15 -6.27 16.05
N ALA A 87 -2.68 -7.51 15.89
CA ALA A 87 -2.56 -8.47 16.99
C ALA A 87 -1.34 -8.22 17.88
N ALA A 88 -0.32 -7.53 17.37
CA ALA A 88 0.86 -7.17 18.16
C ALA A 88 0.48 -6.18 19.27
N PRO A 89 0.94 -6.38 20.52
CA PRO A 89 0.74 -5.38 21.57
C PRO A 89 1.45 -4.09 21.15
N PRO A 90 0.84 -2.90 21.40
CA PRO A 90 1.46 -1.64 21.02
C PRO A 90 2.83 -1.55 21.66
N GLU A 91 3.88 -1.37 20.85
CA GLU A 91 5.23 -1.16 21.36
C GLU A 91 5.18 0.00 22.35
N SER A 92 5.53 -0.29 23.60
CA SER A 92 5.56 0.72 24.67
C SER A 92 6.65 1.72 24.32
N GLN A 93 6.25 2.84 23.73
CA GLN A 93 7.14 3.98 23.48
C GLN A 93 7.69 4.44 24.85
N THR A 94 8.96 4.10 25.10
CA THR A 94 9.75 4.58 26.25
C THR A 94 10.39 5.92 25.90
#